data_AF-A0A5E4N768-F1
#
_entry.id   AF-A0A5E4N768-F1
#
_cell.length_a   1.000
_cell.length_b   1.000
_cell.length_c   1.000
_cell.angle_alpha   90.00
_cell.angle_beta   90.00
_cell.angle_gamma   90.00
#
_symmetry.space_group_name_H-M   'P 1'
#
loop_
_entity.id
_entity.type
_entity.pdbx_description
1 polymer ?
#
loop_
_entity_poly.entity_id
_entity_poly.type
_entity_poly.pdbx_seq_one_letter_code
_entity_poly.pdbx_strand_id
1 'polypeptide(L)'
;MAHSTDGLHTCHPPSERLKFLDRIASMFKDNYTYHYIKYQKAKHERSKLLRDSIADENWLISLENIMVASAMNVSRMRASVLKMLQDTIDKDSTKFFPKAHLKISSQFTSANTAEDYQNFLKKNREEIY
;
A
#
# COMPACT_ATOMS: atom_id res chain seq x y z
N MET A 1 -20.99 -9.53 -37.31
CA MET A 1 -20.78 -10.32 -36.07
C MET A 1 -19.30 -10.34 -35.75
N ALA A 2 -18.82 -9.36 -34.97
CA ALA A 2 -17.45 -9.37 -34.46
C ALA A 2 -17.48 -10.09 -33.11
N HIS A 3 -16.92 -11.30 -33.06
CA HIS A 3 -16.67 -12.01 -31.82
C HIS A 3 -15.63 -11.23 -31.00
N SER A 4 -16.11 -10.49 -30.00
CA SER A 4 -15.25 -9.92 -28.97
C SER A 4 -14.70 -11.06 -28.11
N THR A 5 -13.49 -11.48 -28.40
CA THR A 5 -12.66 -12.33 -27.52
C THR A 5 -11.78 -11.39 -26.71
N ASP A 6 -12.37 -10.67 -25.75
CA ASP A 6 -11.58 -9.85 -24.85
C ASP A 6 -12.22 -9.83 -23.47
N GLY A 7 -11.72 -10.68 -22.56
CA GLY A 7 -12.31 -10.77 -21.22
C GLY A 7 -11.85 -11.91 -20.34
N LEU A 8 -10.68 -12.53 -20.57
CA LEU A 8 -10.28 -13.71 -19.81
C LEU A 8 -8.91 -13.65 -19.11
N HIS A 9 -8.41 -12.49 -18.66
CA HIS A 9 -7.19 -12.45 -17.84
C HIS A 9 -7.15 -11.45 -16.67
N THR A 10 -8.16 -10.61 -16.45
CA THR A 10 -8.17 -9.67 -15.31
C THR A 10 -8.88 -10.27 -14.10
N CYS A 11 -8.24 -11.26 -13.48
CA CYS A 11 -8.68 -11.78 -12.18
C CYS A 11 -8.51 -10.68 -11.11
N HIS A 12 -9.64 -10.08 -10.73
CA HIS A 12 -9.89 -9.16 -9.61
C HIS A 12 -9.55 -7.66 -9.81
N PRO A 13 -10.28 -6.73 -9.16
CA PRO A 13 -9.89 -5.33 -9.06
C PRO A 13 -8.53 -5.17 -8.37
N PRO A 14 -7.76 -4.09 -8.64
CA PRO A 14 -6.50 -3.82 -7.94
C PRO A 14 -6.62 -3.83 -6.41
N SER A 15 -7.79 -3.48 -5.87
CA SER A 15 -8.08 -3.47 -4.44
C SER A 15 -8.14 -4.87 -3.82
N GLU A 16 -8.70 -5.87 -4.51
CA GLU A 16 -8.84 -7.23 -3.97
C GLU A 16 -7.50 -7.98 -3.97
N ARG A 17 -6.69 -7.80 -5.01
CA ARG A 17 -5.31 -8.35 -5.03
C ARG A 17 -4.47 -7.78 -3.90
N LEU A 18 -4.61 -6.49 -3.60
CA LEU A 18 -3.90 -5.88 -2.49
C LEU A 18 -4.39 -6.39 -1.13
N LYS A 19 -5.71 -6.56 -0.94
CA LYS A 19 -6.27 -7.19 0.28
C LYS A 19 -5.76 -8.61 0.48
N PHE A 20 -5.61 -9.38 -0.60
CA PHE A 20 -5.03 -10.72 -0.54
C PHE A 20 -3.57 -10.68 -0.08
N LEU A 21 -2.75 -9.80 -0.67
CA LEU A 21 -1.37 -9.60 -0.22
C LEU A 21 -1.30 -9.13 1.24
N ASP A 22 -2.21 -8.24 1.66
CA ASP A 22 -2.28 -7.74 3.03
C ASP A 22 -2.63 -8.84 4.03
N ARG A 23 -3.49 -9.78 3.64
CA ARG A 23 -3.79 -10.96 4.45
C ARG A 23 -2.56 -11.84 4.60
N ILE A 24 -1.84 -12.11 3.51
CA ILE A 24 -0.57 -12.86 3.58
C ILE A 24 0.42 -12.11 4.48
N ALA A 25 0.59 -10.80 4.30
CA ALA A 25 1.49 -10.01 5.12
C ALA A 25 1.14 -10.07 6.61
N SER A 26 -0.15 -10.08 6.96
CA SER A 26 -0.59 -10.26 8.35
C SER A 26 -0.25 -11.63 8.96
N MET A 27 -0.12 -12.67 8.13
CA MET A 27 0.24 -14.02 8.58
C MET A 27 1.76 -14.18 8.77
N PHE A 28 2.57 -13.49 7.97
CA PHE A 28 4.04 -13.66 7.94
C PHE A 28 4.82 -12.59 8.69
N LYS A 29 4.22 -11.42 8.94
CA LYS A 29 4.90 -10.30 9.59
C LYS A 29 4.14 -9.86 10.82
N ASP A 30 4.76 -10.06 11.97
CA ASP A 30 4.26 -9.54 13.24
C ASP A 30 4.11 -8.02 13.17
N ASN A 31 3.14 -7.48 13.89
CA ASN A 31 2.81 -6.04 13.91
C ASN A 31 2.32 -5.45 12.58
N TYR A 32 2.15 -6.24 11.50
CA TYR A 32 1.62 -5.72 10.23
C TYR A 32 0.25 -5.08 10.42
N THR A 33 -0.65 -5.84 11.05
CA THR A 33 -2.02 -5.40 11.36
C THR A 33 -2.02 -4.15 12.24
N TYR A 34 -1.10 -4.05 13.21
CA TYR A 34 -0.96 -2.87 14.05
C TYR A 34 -0.61 -1.63 13.22
N HIS A 35 0.44 -1.70 12.38
CA HIS A 35 0.84 -0.57 11.54
C HIS A 35 -0.24 -0.22 10.51
N TYR A 36 -0.90 -1.22 9.93
CA TYR A 36 -1.99 -1.00 8.97
C TYR A 36 -3.18 -0.29 9.61
N ILE A 37 -3.64 -0.74 10.78
CA ILE A 37 -4.75 -0.08 11.50
C ILE A 37 -4.35 1.33 11.92
N LYS A 38 -3.13 1.52 12.43
CA LYS A 38 -2.61 2.84 12.84
C LYS A 38 -2.61 3.83 11.66
N TYR A 39 -2.16 3.38 10.48
CA TYR A 39 -2.21 4.16 9.26
C TYR A 39 -3.65 4.55 8.87
N GLN A 40 -4.57 3.58 8.86
CA GLN A 40 -5.95 3.83 8.45
C GLN A 40 -6.69 4.79 9.39
N LYS A 41 -6.46 4.67 10.71
CA LYS A 41 -7.00 5.61 11.70
C LYS A 41 -6.49 7.02 11.47
N ALA A 42 -5.17 7.20 11.37
CA ALA A 42 -4.57 8.52 11.16
C ALA A 42 -5.02 9.14 9.81
N LYS A 43 -5.15 8.32 8.76
CA LYS A 43 -5.71 8.76 7.47
C LYS A 43 -7.16 9.23 7.58
N HIS A 44 -8.00 8.47 8.28
CA HIS A 44 -9.40 8.82 8.48
C HIS A 44 -9.56 10.11 9.28
N GLU A 45 -8.80 10.26 10.37
CA GLU A 45 -8.79 11.46 11.21
C GLU A 45 -8.28 12.68 10.43
N ARG A 46 -7.18 12.55 9.66
CA ARG A 46 -6.71 13.59 8.74
C ARG A 46 -7.81 14.02 7.77
N SER A 47 -8.46 13.06 7.10
CA SER A 47 -9.55 13.36 6.17
C SER A 47 -10.74 14.03 6.86
N LYS A 48 -11.00 13.74 8.14
CA LYS A 48 -12.04 14.41 8.91
C LYS A 48 -11.66 15.86 9.22
N LEU A 49 -10.45 16.10 9.73
CA LEU A 49 -9.96 17.46 10.01
C LEU A 49 -9.97 18.36 8.77
N LEU A 50 -9.55 17.83 7.62
CA LEU A 50 -9.54 18.58 6.36
C LEU A 50 -10.96 18.94 5.87
N ARG A 51 -11.99 18.16 6.21
CA ARG A 51 -13.38 18.47 5.85
C ARG A 51 -14.04 19.46 6.81
N ASP A 52 -13.72 19.35 8.10
CA ASP A 52 -14.40 20.11 9.15
C ASP A 52 -13.83 21.54 9.30
N SER A 53 -12.81 21.93 8.52
CA SER A 53 -12.14 23.25 8.53
C SER A 53 -11.59 23.72 9.88
N ILE A 54 -11.61 22.86 10.90
CA ILE A 54 -10.98 23.08 12.21
C ILE A 54 -9.54 22.55 12.09
N ALA A 55 -8.67 23.36 11.51
CA ALA A 55 -7.27 23.01 11.26
C ALA A 55 -6.38 23.47 12.43
N ASP A 56 -6.31 22.66 13.49
CA ASP A 56 -5.13 22.70 14.35
C ASP A 56 -3.95 22.11 13.56
N GLU A 57 -3.08 22.99 13.05
CA GLU A 57 -1.90 22.64 12.26
C GLU A 57 -0.98 21.66 13.01
N ASN A 58 -0.85 21.80 14.34
CA ASN A 58 0.00 20.92 15.14
C ASN A 58 -0.59 19.51 15.23
N TRP A 59 -1.91 19.40 15.35
CA TRP A 59 -2.59 18.09 15.32
C TRP A 59 -2.47 17.45 13.93
N LEU A 60 -2.67 18.22 12.87
CA LEU A 60 -2.54 17.74 11.50
C LEU A 60 -1.12 17.19 11.22
N ILE A 61 -0.08 17.94 11.59
CA ILE A 61 1.32 17.50 11.47
C ILE A 61 1.56 16.22 12.27
N SER A 62 1.03 16.13 13.49
CA SER A 62 1.17 14.92 14.32
C SER A 62 0.53 13.69 13.68
N LEU A 63 -0.66 13.83 13.10
CA LEU A 63 -1.32 12.75 12.35
C LEU A 63 -0.53 12.34 11.12
N GLU A 64 -0.01 13.30 10.36
CA GLU A 64 0.79 13.01 9.17
C GLU A 64 2.08 12.28 9.52
N ASN A 65 2.77 12.66 10.60
CA ASN A 65 3.94 11.93 11.08
C ASN A 65 3.60 10.47 11.42
N ILE A 66 2.46 10.24 12.06
CA ILE A 66 1.96 8.87 12.34
C ILE A 66 1.66 8.13 11.03
N MET A 67 1.01 8.78 10.07
CA MET A 67 0.70 8.20 8.75
C MET A 67 1.99 7.81 8.01
N VAL A 68 2.98 8.69 7.95
CA VAL A 68 4.25 8.42 7.26
C VAL A 68 4.97 7.25 7.90
N ALA A 69 5.17 7.27 9.23
CA ALA A 69 5.87 6.20 9.93
C ALA A 69 5.18 4.84 9.74
N SER A 70 3.85 4.80 9.85
CA SER A 70 3.07 3.57 9.66
C SER A 70 3.04 3.10 8.21
N ALA A 71 2.91 4.01 7.24
CA ALA A 71 2.93 3.69 5.81
C ALA A 71 4.28 3.11 5.37
N MET A 72 5.38 3.68 5.84
CA MET A 72 6.73 3.17 5.54
C MET A 72 6.90 1.74 6.05
N ASN A 73 6.44 1.45 7.28
CA ASN A 73 6.51 0.09 7.83
C ASN A 73 5.66 -0.89 7.03
N VAL A 74 4.41 -0.53 6.71
CA VAL A 74 3.53 -1.35 5.85
C VAL A 74 4.18 -1.62 4.50
N SER A 75 4.74 -0.60 3.84
CA SER A 75 5.42 -0.72 2.55
C SER A 75 6.62 -1.66 2.61
N ARG A 76 7.46 -1.54 3.65
CA ARG A 76 8.63 -2.44 3.84
C ARG A 76 8.19 -3.88 4.08
N MET A 77 7.18 -4.10 4.90
CA MET A 77 6.68 -5.44 5.22
C MET A 77 6.07 -6.10 3.99
N ARG A 78 5.27 -5.36 3.20
CA ARG A 78 4.74 -5.82 1.91
C ARG A 78 5.84 -6.18 0.93
N ALA A 79 6.87 -5.33 0.78
CA ALA A 79 8.00 -5.61 -0.11
C ALA A 79 8.77 -6.87 0.32
N SER A 80 8.96 -7.08 1.62
CA SER A 80 9.59 -8.30 2.15
C SER A 80 8.78 -9.55 1.85
N VAL A 81 7.45 -9.50 2.01
CA VAL A 81 6.55 -10.63 1.73
C VAL A 81 6.51 -10.92 0.23
N LEU A 82 6.42 -9.87 -0.60
CA LEU A 82 6.47 -9.99 -2.06
C LEU A 82 7.74 -10.70 -2.53
N LYS A 83 8.90 -10.30 -1.98
CA LYS A 83 10.19 -10.93 -2.28
C LYS A 83 10.19 -12.41 -1.91
N MET A 84 9.72 -12.75 -0.71
CA MET A 84 9.63 -14.14 -0.26
C MET A 84 8.72 -15.00 -1.15
N LEU A 85 7.60 -14.44 -1.61
CA LEU A 85 6.71 -15.11 -2.56
C LEU A 85 7.39 -15.31 -3.93
N GLN A 86 8.07 -14.29 -4.45
CA GLN A 86 8.81 -14.39 -5.71
C GLN A 86 9.91 -15.44 -5.62
N ASP A 87 10.71 -15.43 -4.55
CA ASP A 87 11.78 -16.42 -4.31
C ASP A 87 11.22 -17.86 -4.27
N THR A 88 10.00 -18.04 -3.74
CA THR A 88 9.33 -19.35 -3.68
C THR A 88 8.85 -19.79 -5.07
N ILE A 89 8.26 -18.88 -5.85
CA ILE A 89 7.84 -19.13 -7.24
C ILE A 89 9.06 -19.47 -8.11
N ASP A 90 10.17 -18.76 -7.92
CA ASP A 90 11.38 -18.93 -8.71
C ASP A 90 12.07 -20.26 -8.41
N LYS A 91 12.02 -20.73 -7.16
CA LYS A 91 12.55 -22.06 -6.76
C LYS A 91 11.70 -23.22 -7.23
N ASP A 92 10.42 -23.00 -7.53
CA ASP A 92 9.54 -24.07 -7.99
C ASP A 92 10.03 -24.64 -9.33
N SER A 93 10.11 -25.97 -9.41
CA SER A 93 10.66 -26.70 -10.56
C SER A 93 9.59 -27.08 -11.59
N THR A 94 8.36 -26.58 -11.44
CA THR A 94 7.24 -26.92 -12.31
C THR A 94 7.54 -26.47 -13.75
N LYS A 95 7.82 -27.44 -14.61
CA LYS A 95 8.31 -27.24 -15.98
C LYS A 95 7.20 -26.84 -16.97
N PHE A 96 5.94 -27.04 -16.61
CA PHE A 96 4.80 -26.96 -17.52
C PHE A 96 3.93 -25.71 -17.34
N PHE A 97 4.09 -24.96 -16.25
CA PHE A 97 3.30 -23.75 -15.99
C PHE A 97 4.20 -22.50 -15.95
N PRO A 98 3.82 -21.38 -16.60
CA PRO A 98 4.63 -20.16 -16.60
C PRO A 98 4.76 -19.59 -15.18
N LYS A 99 5.98 -19.14 -14.83
CA LYS A 99 6.24 -18.51 -13.54
C LYS A 99 5.66 -17.11 -13.49
N ALA A 100 5.04 -16.78 -12.36
CA ALA A 100 4.48 -15.44 -12.13
C ALA A 100 5.57 -14.47 -11.66
N HIS A 101 5.56 -13.25 -12.21
CA HIS A 101 6.38 -12.14 -11.74
C HIS A 101 5.51 -11.14 -10.97
N LEU A 102 5.80 -10.99 -9.68
CA LEU A 102 5.03 -10.16 -8.78
C LEU A 102 5.66 -8.78 -8.65
N LYS A 103 4.85 -7.73 -8.86
CA LYS A 103 5.26 -6.33 -8.67
C LYS A 103 4.14 -5.54 -8.00
N ILE A 104 4.50 -4.72 -7.02
CA ILE A 104 3.61 -3.71 -6.45
C ILE A 104 3.83 -2.43 -7.25
N SER A 105 2.78 -1.93 -7.89
CA SER A 105 2.79 -0.60 -8.49
C SER A 105 2.17 0.37 -7.50
N SER A 106 3.00 1.21 -6.90
CA SER A 106 2.57 2.29 -6.03
C SER A 106 3.48 3.49 -6.24
N GLN A 107 2.90 4.68 -6.07
CA GLN A 107 3.62 5.96 -6.06
C GLN A 107 4.72 6.04 -4.99
N PHE A 108 4.71 5.11 -4.02
CA PHE A 108 5.75 4.95 -3.03
C PHE A 108 6.23 3.51 -2.96
N THR A 109 7.53 3.32 -2.80
CA THR A 109 8.21 2.04 -2.65
C THR A 109 8.95 1.99 -1.31
N SER A 110 9.39 0.82 -0.88
CA SER A 110 10.20 0.64 0.34
C SER A 110 11.52 1.44 0.36
N ALA A 111 11.98 1.95 -0.80
CA ALA A 111 13.17 2.77 -0.95
C ALA A 111 12.94 4.26 -0.66
N ASN A 112 11.70 4.72 -0.53
CA ASN A 112 11.39 6.12 -0.26
C ASN A 112 11.66 6.52 1.19
N THR A 113 12.06 7.77 1.38
CA THR A 113 12.37 8.36 2.70
C THR A 113 11.10 8.93 3.34
N ALA A 114 11.12 9.11 4.67
CA ALA A 114 10.01 9.76 5.38
C ALA A 114 9.72 11.18 4.84
N GLU A 115 10.77 11.90 4.45
CA GLU A 115 10.69 13.24 3.86
C GLU A 115 9.91 13.25 2.54
N ASP A 116 10.13 12.27 1.65
CA ASP A 116 9.39 12.14 0.39
C ASP A 116 7.88 12.03 0.63
N TYR A 117 7.51 11.21 1.62
CA TYR A 117 6.13 11.01 2.02
C TYR A 117 5.52 12.27 2.63
N GLN A 118 6.26 12.97 3.49
CA GLN A 118 5.81 14.24 4.07
C GLN A 118 5.61 15.31 3.00
N ASN A 119 6.54 15.42 2.05
CA ASN A 119 6.45 16.38 0.94
C ASN A 119 5.23 16.09 0.05
N PHE A 120 4.94 14.82 -0.21
CA PHE A 120 3.71 14.44 -0.91
C PHE A 120 2.45 14.86 -0.15
N LEU A 121 2.41 14.64 1.18
CA LEU A 121 1.26 15.03 1.99
C LEU A 121 1.09 16.55 2.02
N LYS A 122 2.18 17.32 2.12
CA LYS A 122 2.16 18.79 2.01
C LYS A 122 1.59 19.26 0.68
N LYS A 123 2.10 18.73 -0.44
CA LYS A 123 1.58 19.04 -1.77
C LYS A 123 0.08 18.72 -1.90
N ASN A 124 -0.35 17.58 -1.35
CA ASN A 124 -1.76 17.21 -1.37
C ASN A 124 -2.64 18.17 -0.55
N ARG A 125 -2.11 18.87 0.46
CA ARG A 125 -2.85 19.93 1.15
C ARG A 125 -3.04 21.14 0.23
N GLU A 126 -1.98 21.54 -0.48
CA GLU A 126 -2.00 22.70 -1.39
C GLU A 126 -2.95 22.51 -2.56
N GLU A 127 -3.14 21.27 -3.05
CA GLU A 127 -4.08 20.94 -4.13
C GLU A 127 -5.57 20.95 -3.71
N ILE A 128 -5.86 20.96 -2.40
CA ILE A 128 -7.24 20.93 -1.86
C ILE A 128 -7.78 22.35 -1.57
N TYR A 129 -6.91 23.36 -1.54
CA TYR A 129 -7.27 24.78 -1.45
C TYR A 129 -7.33 25.43 -2.84
#